data_AF-A0A9Q3CHD8-F1
#
_entry.id   AF-A0A9Q3CHD8-F1
#
_cell.length_a   1.000
_cell.length_b   1.000
_cell.length_c   1.000
_cell.angle_alpha   90.00
_cell.angle_beta   90.00
_cell.angle_gamma   90.00
#
_symmetry.space_group_name_H-M   'P 1'
#
loop_
_entity.id
_entity.type
_entity.pdbx_description
1 polymer ?
#
loop_
_entity_poly.entity_id
_entity_poly.type
_entity_poly.pdbx_seq_one_letter_code
_entity_poly.pdbx_strand_id
1 'polypeptide(L)'
;MFHLGSRDLLDICEIPLAAGETVPAVNKQTKASHKEINIIASRLSNLIFLQVINNKTKDNSHLLWKKMNYQYALKREINQGWVWMDWIWSNYHGDLQEYMNSCRKMKLELDAINIKIEAKLLLFFILGKFVKDPKVQHYIEALTLNDEILEKPDLILTKLQDFVYNTRIQPTKL
;
A
#
# COMPACT_ATOMS: atom_id res chain seq x y z
N MET A 1 1.69 7.35 -5.74
CA MET A 1 0.62 8.35 -5.85
C MET A 1 -0.18 8.21 -4.58
N PHE A 2 -0.38 9.25 -3.78
CA PHE A 2 -1.25 9.11 -2.60
C PHE A 2 -2.67 8.87 -3.15
N HIS A 3 -3.27 7.73 -2.83
CA HIS A 3 -4.62 7.41 -3.25
C HIS A 3 -5.58 7.67 -2.08
N LEU A 4 -6.43 8.69 -2.23
CA LEU A 4 -7.63 8.80 -1.41
C LEU A 4 -8.56 7.66 -1.82
N GLY A 5 -8.85 6.73 -0.90
CA GLY A 5 -9.59 5.49 -1.19
C GLY A 5 -11.08 5.68 -1.55
N SER A 6 -11.57 6.92 -1.64
CA SER A 6 -12.94 7.24 -2.03
C SER A 6 -12.92 8.26 -3.16
N ARG A 7 -13.60 7.94 -4.27
CA ARG A 7 -13.71 8.78 -5.47
C ARG A 7 -14.22 10.18 -5.12
N ASP A 8 -15.26 10.26 -4.31
CA ASP A 8 -15.90 11.53 -3.94
C ASP A 8 -14.95 12.47 -3.16
N LEU A 9 -14.07 11.90 -2.33
CA LEU A 9 -13.06 12.67 -1.58
C LEU A 9 -11.97 13.23 -2.49
N LEU A 10 -11.56 12.44 -3.49
CA LEU A 10 -10.52 12.82 -4.45
C LEU A 10 -11.00 13.94 -5.37
N ASP A 11 -12.25 13.87 -5.85
CA ASP A 11 -12.82 14.86 -6.77
C ASP A 11 -12.81 16.29 -6.16
N ILE A 12 -13.11 16.41 -4.86
CA ILE A 12 -13.07 17.68 -4.12
C ILE A 12 -11.63 18.23 -4.00
N CYS A 13 -10.64 17.34 -3.95
CA CYS A 13 -9.23 17.70 -3.84
C CYS A 13 -8.59 18.03 -5.20
N GLU A 14 -9.11 17.49 -6.29
CA GLU A 14 -8.58 17.71 -7.64
C GLU A 14 -9.21 18.92 -8.33
N ILE A 15 -10.47 19.24 -8.03
CA ILE A 15 -11.20 20.34 -8.67
C ILE A 15 -11.06 21.62 -7.85
N PRO A 16 -10.42 22.68 -8.37
CA PRO A 16 -10.38 23.97 -7.70
C PRO A 16 -11.76 24.63 -7.71
N LEU A 17 -12.03 25.49 -6.72
CA LEU A 17 -13.19 26.38 -6.76
C LEU A 17 -13.13 27.26 -8.03
N ALA A 18 -14.16 27.18 -8.87
CA ALA A 18 -14.25 27.99 -10.07
C ALA A 18 -14.47 29.47 -9.71
N ALA A 19 -13.76 30.37 -10.40
CA ALA A 19 -13.94 31.80 -10.22
C ALA A 19 -15.32 32.23 -10.78
N GLY A 20 -16.13 32.90 -9.97
CA GLY A 20 -17.47 33.37 -10.36
C GLY A 20 -18.63 32.46 -9.96
N GLU A 21 -18.39 31.43 -9.14
CA GLU A 21 -19.42 30.57 -8.55
C GLU A 21 -20.41 31.34 -7.66
N THR A 22 -21.64 30.83 -7.58
CA THR A 22 -22.67 31.42 -6.72
C THR A 22 -22.34 31.24 -5.22
N VAL A 23 -22.72 32.20 -4.37
CA VAL A 23 -22.49 32.14 -2.91
C VAL A 23 -22.92 30.80 -2.26
N PRO A 24 -24.07 30.19 -2.63
CA PRO A 24 -24.47 28.88 -2.10
C PRO A 24 -23.54 27.74 -2.53
N ALA A 25 -23.05 27.75 -3.77
CA ALA A 25 -22.15 26.73 -4.28
C ALA A 25 -20.76 26.82 -3.63
N VAL A 26 -20.24 28.04 -3.46
CA VAL A 26 -19.01 28.32 -2.70
C VAL A 26 -19.13 27.76 -1.28
N ASN A 27 -20.20 28.06 -0.56
CA ASN A 27 -20.41 27.57 0.80
C ASN A 27 -20.51 26.04 0.89
N LYS A 28 -21.15 25.39 -0.09
CA LYS A 28 -21.23 23.92 -0.16
C LYS A 28 -19.84 23.32 -0.36
N GLN A 29 -19.03 23.88 -1.25
CA GLN A 29 -17.70 23.38 -1.54
C GLN A 29 -16.70 23.68 -0.41
N THR A 30 -16.79 24.83 0.27
CA THR A 30 -15.99 25.11 1.47
C THR A 30 -16.26 24.11 2.59
N LYS A 31 -17.54 23.78 2.85
CA LYS A 31 -17.89 22.75 3.84
C LYS A 31 -17.33 21.37 3.48
N ALA A 32 -17.42 21.00 2.21
CA ALA A 32 -16.84 19.76 1.70
C ALA A 32 -15.31 19.77 1.86
N SER A 33 -14.66 20.89 1.53
CA SER A 33 -13.22 21.09 1.68
C SER A 33 -12.75 20.93 3.12
N HIS A 34 -13.44 21.50 4.11
CA HIS A 34 -13.11 21.30 5.53
C HIS A 34 -13.25 19.84 5.97
N LYS A 35 -14.27 19.14 5.47
CA LYS A 35 -14.46 17.71 5.73
C LYS A 35 -13.27 16.90 5.21
N GLU A 36 -12.83 17.17 3.98
CA GLU A 36 -11.64 16.52 3.40
C GLU A 36 -10.38 16.80 4.19
N ILE A 37 -10.14 18.06 4.54
CA ILE A 37 -8.97 18.46 5.32
C ILE A 37 -8.93 17.71 6.66
N ASN A 38 -10.05 17.58 7.35
CA ASN A 38 -10.13 16.82 8.61
C ASN A 38 -9.81 15.34 8.41
N ILE A 39 -10.34 14.72 7.35
CA ILE A 39 -10.05 13.32 7.01
C ILE A 39 -8.56 13.15 6.74
N ILE A 40 -7.98 13.98 5.87
CA ILE A 40 -6.56 13.94 5.52
C ILE A 40 -5.71 14.17 6.77
N ALA A 41 -5.95 15.27 7.50
CA ALA A 41 -5.19 15.66 8.68
C ALA A 41 -5.19 14.57 9.76
N SER A 42 -6.30 13.87 9.96
CA SER A 42 -6.41 12.78 10.94
C SER A 42 -5.49 11.58 10.62
N ARG A 43 -5.02 11.47 9.37
CA ARG A 43 -4.16 10.38 8.90
C ARG A 43 -2.70 10.80 8.77
N LEU A 44 -2.38 12.08 8.94
CA LEU A 44 -1.01 12.57 8.84
C LEU A 44 -0.25 12.35 10.15
N SER A 45 1.04 12.02 10.05
CA SER A 45 1.93 12.14 11.20
C SER A 45 2.12 13.62 11.55
N ASN A 46 2.46 13.91 12.81
CA ASN A 46 2.62 15.28 13.31
C ASN A 46 3.65 16.08 12.46
N LEU A 47 4.72 15.43 12.02
CA LEU A 47 5.75 16.05 11.19
C LEU A 47 5.22 16.44 9.81
N ILE A 48 4.45 15.55 9.15
CA ILE A 48 3.86 15.84 7.85
C ILE A 48 2.80 16.93 8.00
N PHE A 49 1.97 16.86 9.04
CA PHE A 49 0.94 17.85 9.35
C PHE A 49 1.51 19.27 9.39
N LEU A 50 2.57 19.50 10.17
CA LEU A 50 3.22 20.82 10.29
C LEU A 50 3.85 21.31 8.96
N GLN A 51 4.28 20.39 8.10
CA GLN A 51 4.86 20.73 6.80
C GLN A 51 3.80 21.13 5.79
N VAL A 52 2.63 20.46 5.78
CA VAL A 52 1.62 20.62 4.72
C VAL A 52 0.48 21.54 5.11
N ILE A 53 0.04 21.57 6.37
CA ILE A 53 -1.03 22.43 6.87
C ILE A 53 -0.46 23.79 7.29
N ASN A 54 -0.86 24.86 6.61
CA ASN A 54 -0.48 26.24 6.94
C ASN A 54 -1.60 27.21 6.57
N ASN A 55 -1.39 28.51 6.76
CA ASN A 55 -2.39 29.55 6.49
C ASN A 55 -2.97 29.54 5.06
N LYS A 56 -2.29 28.93 4.09
CA LYS A 56 -2.76 28.81 2.69
C LYS A 56 -3.53 27.52 2.41
N THR A 57 -3.28 26.45 3.17
CA THR A 57 -3.82 25.11 2.92
C THR A 57 -4.85 24.65 3.95
N LYS A 58 -4.91 25.29 5.13
CA LYS A 58 -5.78 24.89 6.24
C LYS A 58 -7.28 24.93 5.92
N ASP A 59 -7.68 25.77 4.97
CA ASP A 59 -9.09 25.98 4.57
C ASP A 59 -9.35 25.60 3.10
N ASN A 60 -8.35 25.03 2.42
CA ASN A 60 -8.46 24.68 1.00
C ASN A 60 -7.83 23.31 0.73
N SER A 61 -8.70 22.30 0.67
CA SER A 61 -8.36 20.89 0.36
C SER A 61 -7.61 20.74 -0.95
N HIS A 62 -7.95 21.51 -2.00
CA HIS A 62 -7.25 21.47 -3.28
C HIS A 62 -5.80 21.96 -3.16
N LEU A 63 -5.57 23.07 -2.47
CA LEU A 63 -4.23 23.59 -2.22
C LEU A 63 -3.43 22.68 -1.28
N LEU A 64 -4.08 22.09 -0.27
CA LEU A 64 -3.49 21.07 0.61
C LEU A 64 -3.03 19.86 -0.21
N TRP A 65 -3.92 19.31 -1.03
CA TRP A 65 -3.66 18.16 -1.90
C TRP A 65 -2.54 18.44 -2.89
N LYS A 66 -2.55 19.60 -3.55
CA LYS A 66 -1.50 20.02 -4.47
C LYS A 66 -0.15 20.15 -3.78
N LYS A 67 -0.11 20.70 -2.57
CA LYS A 67 1.12 20.83 -1.77
C LYS A 67 1.66 19.47 -1.32
N MET A 68 0.79 18.57 -0.86
CA MET A 68 1.16 17.20 -0.50
C MET A 68 1.74 16.46 -1.72
N ASN A 69 1.05 16.52 -2.87
CA ASN A 69 1.55 15.95 -4.10
C ASN A 69 2.86 16.59 -4.55
N TYR A 70 3.00 17.92 -4.48
CA TYR A 70 4.26 18.57 -4.82
C TYR A 70 5.41 18.08 -3.92
N GLN A 71 5.24 18.07 -2.60
CA GLN A 71 6.34 17.72 -1.68
C GLN A 71 6.69 16.23 -1.67
N TYR A 72 5.69 15.35 -1.82
CA TYR A 72 5.90 13.90 -1.66
C TYR A 72 5.74 13.10 -2.96
N ALA A 73 5.16 13.69 -4.01
CA ALA A 73 5.19 13.11 -5.36
C ALA A 73 6.36 13.62 -6.22
N LEU A 74 7.02 14.75 -5.92
CA LEU A 74 8.30 15.11 -6.58
C LEU A 74 9.46 14.18 -6.17
N LYS A 75 9.35 13.51 -5.02
CA LYS A 75 10.29 12.48 -4.59
C LYS A 75 9.85 11.08 -5.02
N ARG A 76 8.96 10.97 -6.01
CA ARG A 76 8.27 9.70 -6.36
C ARG A 76 9.25 8.59 -6.67
N GLU A 77 10.27 8.83 -7.48
CA GLU A 77 11.25 7.82 -7.87
C GLU A 77 12.12 7.41 -6.67
N ILE A 78 12.51 8.37 -5.83
CA ILE A 78 13.27 8.11 -4.61
C ILE A 78 12.42 7.33 -3.60
N ASN A 79 11.16 7.71 -3.41
CA ASN A 79 10.21 7.03 -2.52
C ASN A 79 9.89 5.62 -3.03
N GLN A 80 9.75 5.47 -4.36
CA GLN A 80 9.66 4.17 -5.03
C GLN A 80 10.89 3.31 -4.72
N GLY A 81 12.08 3.89 -4.85
CA GLY A 81 13.34 3.25 -4.47
C GLY A 81 13.36 2.84 -3.00
N TRP A 82 12.93 3.70 -2.07
CA TRP A 82 12.89 3.37 -0.64
C TRP A 82 11.95 2.21 -0.31
N VAL A 83 10.71 2.23 -0.82
CA VAL A 83 9.76 1.12 -0.61
C VAL A 83 10.30 -0.17 -1.23
N TRP A 84 10.91 -0.08 -2.41
CA TRP A 84 11.54 -1.23 -3.07
C TRP A 84 12.72 -1.79 -2.25
N MET A 85 13.58 -0.92 -1.72
CA MET A 85 14.72 -1.34 -0.89
C MET A 85 14.27 -1.93 0.44
N ASP A 86 13.26 -1.36 1.10
CA ASP A 86 12.67 -1.90 2.31
C ASP A 86 12.14 -3.32 2.08
N TRP A 87 11.51 -3.55 0.91
CA TRP A 87 11.11 -4.90 0.51
C TRP A 87 12.29 -5.85 0.33
N ILE A 88 13.33 -5.41 -0.40
CA ILE A 88 14.53 -6.23 -0.62
C ILE A 88 15.21 -6.55 0.71
N TRP A 89 15.17 -5.69 1.71
CA TRP A 89 15.77 -5.95 3.01
C TRP A 89 14.88 -6.72 3.98
N SER A 90 13.57 -6.72 3.76
CA SER A 90 12.66 -7.58 4.52
C SER A 90 13.03 -9.06 4.32
N ASN A 91 13.14 -9.79 5.42
CA ASN A 91 13.47 -11.21 5.42
C ASN A 91 12.46 -11.99 6.26
N TYR A 92 12.46 -13.29 6.04
CA TYR A 92 11.70 -14.21 6.87
C TYR A 92 12.38 -14.41 8.23
N HIS A 93 11.59 -14.40 9.30
CA HIS A 93 12.08 -14.51 10.68
C HIS A 93 11.45 -15.69 11.46
N GLY A 94 10.89 -16.68 10.75
CA GLY A 94 10.38 -17.91 11.37
C GLY A 94 8.86 -17.96 11.61
N ASP A 95 8.13 -16.86 11.38
CA ASP A 95 6.66 -16.84 11.37
C ASP A 95 6.13 -16.64 9.94
N LEU A 96 5.58 -17.72 9.37
CA LEU A 96 5.07 -17.72 8.00
C LEU A 96 3.80 -16.86 7.85
N GLN A 97 2.98 -16.74 8.88
CA GLN A 97 1.78 -15.91 8.84
C GLN A 97 2.14 -14.42 8.86
N GLU A 98 3.06 -14.03 9.74
CA GLU A 98 3.58 -12.67 9.78
C GLU A 98 4.25 -12.29 8.46
N TYR A 99 5.07 -13.19 7.91
CA TYR A 99 5.71 -12.99 6.63
C TYR A 99 4.72 -12.81 5.48
N MET A 100 3.69 -13.67 5.38
CA MET A 100 2.63 -13.50 4.38
C MET A 100 1.90 -12.17 4.51
N ASN A 101 1.62 -11.72 5.73
CA ASN A 101 0.97 -10.43 5.97
C ASN A 101 1.87 -9.27 5.51
N SER A 102 3.18 -9.35 5.78
CA SER A 102 4.16 -8.40 5.28
C SER A 102 4.22 -8.37 3.75
N CYS A 103 4.20 -9.53 3.07
CA CYS A 103 4.13 -9.58 1.60
C CYS A 103 2.85 -8.94 1.04
N ARG A 104 1.69 -9.17 1.67
CA ARG A 104 0.42 -8.55 1.25
C ARG A 104 0.46 -7.04 1.40
N LYS A 105 0.96 -6.55 2.55
CA LYS A 105 1.15 -5.12 2.80
C LYS A 105 2.07 -4.49 1.74
N MET A 106 3.19 -5.15 1.46
CA MET A 106 4.15 -4.70 0.44
C MET A 106 3.52 -4.59 -0.94
N LYS A 107 2.72 -5.59 -1.36
CA LYS A 107 2.02 -5.56 -2.64
C LYS A 107 1.13 -4.32 -2.76
N LEU A 108 0.38 -4.00 -1.70
CA LEU A 108 -0.46 -2.81 -1.65
C LEU A 108 0.37 -1.52 -1.71
N GLU A 109 1.52 -1.46 -1.05
CA GLU A 109 2.40 -0.29 -1.08
C GLU A 109 3.03 -0.08 -2.46
N LEU A 110 3.46 -1.16 -3.12
CA LEU A 110 4.00 -1.16 -4.49
C LEU A 110 2.95 -0.71 -5.51
N ASP A 111 1.73 -1.23 -5.39
CA ASP A 111 0.60 -0.79 -6.20
C ASP A 111 0.30 0.70 -5.99
N ALA A 112 0.29 1.16 -4.73
CA ALA A 112 0.04 2.57 -4.39
C ALA A 112 1.11 3.53 -4.95
N ILE A 113 2.34 3.08 -5.13
CA ILE A 113 3.40 3.86 -5.75
C ILE A 113 3.56 3.57 -7.25
N ASN A 114 2.70 2.74 -7.84
CA ASN A 114 2.69 2.36 -9.26
C ASN A 114 4.01 1.70 -9.70
N ILE A 115 4.59 0.87 -8.84
CA ILE A 115 5.63 -0.09 -9.24
C ILE A 115 4.91 -1.38 -9.62
N LYS A 116 4.98 -1.75 -10.90
CA LYS A 116 4.44 -3.02 -11.38
C LYS A 116 5.56 -4.05 -11.41
N ILE A 117 5.33 -5.17 -10.74
CA ILE A 117 6.25 -6.31 -10.74
C ILE A 117 5.58 -7.42 -11.55
N GLU A 118 6.36 -8.05 -12.42
CA GLU A 118 5.90 -9.24 -13.11
C GLU A 118 5.59 -10.35 -12.09
N ALA A 119 4.45 -11.03 -12.25
CA ALA A 119 3.97 -12.03 -11.29
C ALA A 119 5.01 -13.13 -11.00
N LYS A 120 5.77 -13.58 -12.02
CA LYS A 120 6.85 -14.56 -11.85
C LYS A 120 7.99 -14.05 -10.97
N LEU A 121 8.38 -12.79 -11.13
CA LEU A 121 9.40 -12.19 -10.27
C LEU A 121 8.89 -12.08 -8.83
N LEU A 122 7.63 -11.69 -8.63
CA LEU A 122 7.01 -11.64 -7.30
C LEU A 122 7.07 -13.01 -6.60
N LEU A 123 6.77 -14.10 -7.32
CA LEU A 123 6.91 -15.47 -6.82
C LEU A 123 8.34 -15.77 -6.38
N PHE A 124 9.34 -15.50 -7.22
CA PHE A 124 10.74 -15.75 -6.88
C PHE A 124 11.22 -14.92 -5.69
N PHE A 125 10.79 -13.66 -5.61
CA PHE A 125 11.09 -12.82 -4.44
C PHE A 125 10.49 -13.39 -3.17
N ILE A 126 9.20 -13.77 -3.18
CA ILE A 126 8.54 -14.34 -2.01
C ILE A 126 9.26 -15.62 -1.57
N LEU A 127 9.44 -16.58 -2.47
CA LEU A 127 10.12 -17.84 -2.15
C LEU A 127 11.57 -17.63 -1.67
N GLY A 128 12.31 -16.76 -2.37
CA GLY A 128 13.73 -16.52 -2.10
C GLY A 128 14.04 -15.97 -0.70
N LYS A 129 13.08 -15.31 -0.04
CA LYS A 129 13.28 -14.77 1.31
C LYS A 129 13.19 -15.81 2.42
N PHE A 130 12.53 -16.93 2.20
CA PHE A 130 12.40 -18.01 3.19
C PHE A 130 12.97 -19.35 2.73
N VAL A 131 13.54 -19.42 1.52
CA VAL A 131 14.24 -20.62 1.00
C VAL A 131 15.38 -21.12 1.86
N LYS A 132 15.95 -20.26 2.70
CA LYS A 132 17.07 -20.62 3.56
C LYS A 132 16.65 -21.17 4.93
N ASP A 133 15.37 -21.12 5.28
CA ASP A 133 14.91 -21.67 6.56
C ASP A 133 14.48 -23.14 6.37
N PRO A 134 15.21 -24.11 6.98
CA PRO A 134 14.89 -25.53 6.84
C PRO A 134 13.48 -25.89 7.31
N LYS A 135 12.88 -25.12 8.24
CA LYS A 135 11.56 -25.39 8.80
C LYS A 135 10.42 -25.17 7.81
N VAL A 136 10.69 -24.50 6.70
CA VAL A 136 9.68 -24.15 5.69
C VAL A 136 10.04 -24.66 4.30
N GLN A 137 11.13 -25.43 4.18
CA GLN A 137 11.61 -25.97 2.93
C GLN A 137 10.60 -26.91 2.27
N HIS A 138 9.88 -27.72 3.06
CA HIS A 138 8.82 -28.59 2.57
C HIS A 138 7.66 -27.83 1.91
N TYR A 139 7.37 -26.60 2.35
CA TYR A 139 6.38 -25.76 1.69
C TYR A 139 6.87 -25.31 0.31
N ILE A 140 8.15 -24.97 0.19
CA ILE A 140 8.73 -24.51 -1.07
C ILE A 140 8.69 -25.63 -2.10
N GLU A 141 9.10 -26.83 -1.70
CA GLU A 141 9.03 -28.02 -2.55
C GLU A 141 7.60 -28.26 -3.04
N ALA A 142 6.62 -28.26 -2.13
CA ALA A 142 5.21 -28.45 -2.47
C ALA A 142 4.66 -27.36 -3.41
N LEU A 143 5.13 -26.12 -3.28
CA LEU A 143 4.73 -25.01 -4.13
C LEU A 143 5.41 -25.05 -5.51
N THR A 144 6.68 -25.45 -5.58
CA THR A 144 7.41 -25.59 -6.86
C THR A 144 6.88 -26.72 -7.74
N LEU A 145 6.28 -27.74 -7.13
CA LEU A 145 5.65 -28.87 -7.81
C LEU A 145 4.19 -28.57 -8.20
N ASN A 146 3.68 -27.39 -7.89
CA ASN A 146 2.30 -27.02 -8.16
C ASN A 146 2.20 -26.23 -9.48
N ASP A 147 1.77 -26.91 -10.54
CA ASP A 147 1.63 -26.33 -11.88
C ASP A 147 0.72 -25.09 -11.91
N GLU A 148 -0.31 -25.04 -11.05
CA GLU A 148 -1.23 -23.90 -10.94
C GLU A 148 -0.50 -22.63 -10.51
N ILE A 149 0.53 -22.75 -9.66
CA ILE A 149 1.34 -21.61 -9.19
C ILE A 149 2.31 -21.15 -10.27
N LEU A 150 2.85 -22.08 -11.05
CA LEU A 150 3.72 -21.76 -12.19
C LEU A 150 2.95 -21.01 -13.29
N GLU A 151 1.68 -21.36 -13.49
CA GLU A 151 0.76 -20.68 -14.41
C GLU A 151 0.22 -19.36 -13.85
N LYS A 152 -0.08 -19.31 -12.53
CA LYS A 152 -0.65 -18.14 -11.85
C LYS A 152 0.15 -17.79 -10.59
N PRO A 153 1.30 -17.12 -10.74
CA PRO A 153 2.18 -16.78 -9.61
C PRO A 153 1.52 -15.91 -8.54
N ASP A 154 0.46 -15.16 -8.88
CA ASP A 154 -0.33 -14.36 -7.94
C ASP A 154 -1.00 -15.19 -6.83
N LEU A 155 -1.20 -16.49 -7.03
CA LEU A 155 -1.85 -17.37 -6.06
C LEU A 155 -0.94 -17.81 -4.92
N ILE A 156 0.37 -17.48 -4.97
CA ILE A 156 1.36 -17.96 -3.99
C ILE A 156 0.97 -17.67 -2.53
N LEU A 157 0.50 -16.45 -2.24
CA LEU A 157 0.12 -16.05 -0.88
C LEU A 157 -1.19 -16.72 -0.41
N THR A 158 -2.04 -17.15 -1.34
CA THR A 158 -3.24 -17.93 -1.03
C THR A 158 -2.85 -19.37 -0.71
N LYS A 159 -2.01 -19.99 -1.55
CA LYS A 159 -1.57 -21.37 -1.35
C LYS A 159 -0.75 -21.55 -0.08
N LEU A 160 0.15 -20.60 0.23
CA LEU A 160 0.86 -20.58 1.52
C LEU A 160 -0.11 -20.49 2.71
N GLN A 161 -1.20 -19.74 2.57
CA GLN A 161 -2.22 -19.63 3.61
C GLN A 161 -2.95 -20.95 3.83
N ASP A 162 -3.29 -21.66 2.74
CA ASP A 162 -3.90 -22.99 2.79
C ASP A 162 -2.98 -23.98 3.50
N PHE A 163 -1.68 -23.94 3.21
CA PHE A 163 -0.68 -24.77 3.88
C PHE A 163 -0.63 -24.51 5.39
N VAL A 164 -0.56 -23.25 5.82
CA VAL A 164 -0.56 -22.87 7.24
C VAL A 164 -1.85 -23.31 7.93
N TYR A 165 -3.00 -23.19 7.26
CA TYR A 165 -4.28 -23.63 7.80
C TYR A 165 -4.31 -25.15 7.98
N ASN A 166 -3.86 -25.91 6.98
CA ASN A 166 -3.85 -27.36 7.00
C ASN A 166 -2.87 -27.94 8.04
N THR A 167 -1.69 -27.32 8.25
CA THR A 167 -0.77 -27.74 9.32
C THR A 167 -1.25 -27.39 10.72
N ARG A 168 -2.03 -26.31 10.89
CA ARG A 168 -2.66 -25.98 12.18
C ARG A 168 -3.80 -26.93 12.54
N ILE A 169 -4.50 -27.50 11.55
CA ILE A 169 -5.62 -28.43 11.75
C ILE A 169 -5.15 -29.87 11.97
N GLN A 170 -3.93 -30.20 11.53
CA GLN A 170 -3.29 -31.47 11.87
C GLN A 170 -2.25 -31.26 13.00
N PRO A 171 -2.65 -31.19 14.28
CA PRO A 171 -1.69 -31.34 15.36
C PRO A 171 -1.20 -32.79 15.31
N THR A 172 -0.02 -32.96 14.73
CA THR A 172 0.94 -34.03 15.02
C THR A 172 0.31 -35.41 15.24
N LYS A 173 0.11 -36.18 14.16
CA LYS A 173 0.26 -37.64 14.26
C LYS A 173 1.76 -37.91 14.25
N LEU A 174 2.37 -37.84 15.43
CA LEU A 174 3.65 -38.50 15.74
C LEU A 174 3.48 -40.00 15.59
#